data_AF-A0A285C7Y2-F1
#
_entry.id   AF-A0A285C7Y2-F1
#
_cell.length_a   1.000
_cell.length_b   1.000
_cell.length_c   1.000
_cell.angle_alpha   90.00
_cell.angle_beta   90.00
_cell.angle_gamma   90.00
#
_symmetry.space_group_name_H-M   'P 1'
#
loop_
_entity.id
_entity.type
_entity.pdbx_description
1 polymer ?
#
loop_
_entity_poly.entity_id
_entity_poly.type
_entity_poly.pdbx_seq_one_letter_code
_entity_poly.pdbx_strand_id
1 'polypeptide(L)'
;MPVHQDSDPFEDRLAAGLRDAGQTFAPDPHALTTAGLARGRRLRLRRRAAVVGGAASLALVGVGGALLLPGGGSDADRSSVASTPSGKATAAAVSGEQLISTLKEQLGSGKFSEERGRGTEDRGTYAALVWDDGDGAAAVSVNLDRVQPGGDEARQLAACPDKLFIPYDDCKSSRLDDGSVLKIVQGYEYPDKRVPTKWWYADLVTAKGQHVSVSEWNAAAEKDAPVTRDQPPLDNAGLQKVATAPAWLKAIDALPAPPPQEPEPTHSAPVTDVTKRLVSLLPDTMDVVSHSSDEGEYGYVVVNDGKGKSLVEINVQPNMGDLLGESMFSGAEDVGDGTMLVTHEDAGDKDVAGAVRWTVDTVRINGLRVVVSAYNQGGPHEAPGREKPALTIDQLKTIALSSAWGPSREDLYGHKSGQKNSDQG
;
A
#
# COMPACT_ATOMS: atom_id res chain seq x y z
N MET A 1 -24.19 39.79 43.01
CA MET A 1 -24.46 38.44 43.52
C MET A 1 -23.49 37.49 42.81
N PRO A 2 -22.61 36.77 43.52
CA PRO A 2 -21.74 35.80 42.85
C PRO A 2 -22.54 34.54 42.53
N VAL A 3 -22.40 34.05 41.29
CA VAL A 3 -23.04 32.83 40.82
C VAL A 3 -22.21 31.66 41.34
N HIS A 4 -22.78 30.83 42.20
CA HIS A 4 -22.22 29.53 42.56
C HIS A 4 -22.25 28.64 41.31
N GLN A 5 -21.08 28.24 40.81
CA GLN A 5 -20.94 27.11 39.91
C GLN A 5 -20.98 25.85 40.77
N ASP A 6 -22.15 25.23 40.89
CA ASP A 6 -22.25 23.87 41.40
C ASP A 6 -21.69 22.93 40.30
N SER A 7 -20.58 22.26 40.59
CA SER A 7 -20.08 21.17 39.75
C SER A 7 -21.05 19.99 39.84
N ASP A 8 -21.38 19.39 38.70
CA ASP A 8 -22.28 18.25 38.64
C ASP A 8 -21.66 17.04 39.39
N PRO A 9 -22.32 16.48 40.42
CA PRO A 9 -21.82 15.33 41.16
C PRO A 9 -21.56 14.08 40.30
N PHE A 10 -22.14 14.01 39.10
CA PHE A 10 -21.81 12.98 38.12
C PHE A 10 -20.42 13.18 37.52
N GLU A 11 -20.08 14.40 37.09
CA GLU A 11 -18.80 14.73 36.48
C GLU A 11 -17.63 14.53 37.46
N ASP A 12 -17.83 14.90 38.74
CA ASP A 12 -16.81 14.70 39.77
C ASP A 12 -16.57 13.21 40.07
N ARG A 13 -17.63 12.39 40.06
CA ARG A 13 -17.51 10.93 40.24
C ARG A 13 -16.91 10.25 39.02
N LEU A 14 -17.26 10.71 37.82
CA LEU A 14 -16.67 10.21 36.57
C LEU A 14 -15.17 10.54 36.51
N ALA A 15 -14.81 11.79 36.83
CA ALA A 15 -13.41 12.22 36.87
C ALA A 15 -12.62 11.46 37.95
N ALA A 16 -13.20 11.21 39.12
CA ALA A 16 -12.59 10.40 40.17
C ALA A 16 -12.41 8.94 39.72
N GLY A 17 -13.43 8.35 39.09
CA GLY A 17 -13.37 6.98 38.56
C GLY A 17 -12.34 6.79 37.46
N LEU A 18 -12.21 7.76 36.54
CA LEU A 18 -11.17 7.75 35.50
C LEU A 18 -9.77 7.91 36.08
N ARG A 19 -9.62 8.73 37.12
CA ARG A 19 -8.32 8.95 37.79
C ARG A 19 -7.88 7.72 38.58
N ASP A 20 -8.81 7.05 39.25
CA ASP A 20 -8.57 5.80 39.99
C ASP A 20 -8.25 4.63 39.04
N ALA A 21 -9.01 4.49 37.94
CA ALA A 21 -8.72 3.52 36.89
C ALA A 21 -7.35 3.77 36.22
N GLY A 22 -6.95 5.04 36.05
CA GLY A 22 -5.64 5.40 35.53
C GLY A 22 -4.48 5.09 36.49
N GLN A 23 -4.70 5.23 37.81
CA GLN A 23 -3.67 4.94 38.82
C GLN A 23 -3.47 3.44 39.07
N THR A 24 -4.51 2.63 38.86
CA THR A 24 -4.47 1.18 39.03
C THR A 24 -4.05 0.42 37.77
N PHE A 25 -3.96 1.12 36.63
CA PHE A 25 -3.50 0.54 35.37
C PHE A 25 -1.96 0.34 35.38
N ALA A 26 -1.54 -0.88 35.69
CA ALA A 26 -0.16 -1.34 35.51
C ALA A 26 -0.05 -2.13 34.19
N PRO A 27 0.40 -1.51 33.08
CA PRO A 27 0.54 -2.25 31.82
C PRO A 27 1.65 -3.29 31.94
N ASP A 28 1.41 -4.50 31.42
CA ASP A 28 2.46 -5.49 31.19
C ASP A 28 3.29 -5.06 29.96
N PRO A 29 4.55 -4.62 30.14
CA PRO A 29 5.38 -4.16 29.03
C PRO A 29 5.67 -5.27 28.02
N HIS A 30 5.70 -6.54 28.44
CA HIS A 30 5.95 -7.67 27.57
C HIS A 30 4.72 -8.01 26.72
N ALA A 31 3.52 -7.96 27.30
CA ALA A 31 2.28 -8.10 26.54
C ALA A 31 2.08 -6.94 25.55
N LEU A 32 2.42 -5.70 25.95
CA LEU A 32 2.33 -4.53 25.07
C LEU A 32 3.34 -4.57 23.91
N THR A 33 4.57 -5.02 24.16
CA THR A 33 5.58 -5.18 23.09
C THR A 33 5.21 -6.31 22.14
N THR A 34 4.72 -7.44 22.65
CA THR A 34 4.26 -8.58 21.84
C THR A 34 3.05 -8.20 20.99
N ALA A 35 2.03 -7.57 21.60
CA ALA A 35 0.85 -7.09 20.88
C ALA A 35 1.19 -5.96 19.89
N GLY A 36 2.15 -5.10 20.24
CA GLY A 36 2.69 -4.05 19.38
C GLY A 36 3.41 -4.62 18.16
N LEU A 37 4.22 -5.67 18.33
CA LEU A 37 4.90 -6.38 17.24
C LEU A 37 3.89 -7.10 16.34
N ALA A 38 2.91 -7.80 16.92
CA ALA A 38 1.84 -8.45 16.16
C ALA A 38 1.01 -7.44 15.35
N ARG A 39 0.67 -6.29 15.97
CA ARG A 39 -0.03 -5.19 15.30
C ARG A 39 0.82 -4.52 14.23
N GLY A 40 2.12 -4.34 14.47
CA GLY A 40 3.07 -3.78 13.51
C GLY A 40 3.25 -4.67 12.29
N ARG A 41 3.39 -5.99 12.50
CA ARG A 41 3.41 -7.00 11.43
C ARG A 41 2.10 -7.01 10.64
N ARG A 42 0.96 -6.99 11.32
CA ARG A 42 -0.37 -6.92 10.69
C ARG A 42 -0.60 -5.63 9.91
N LEU A 43 -0.13 -4.49 10.39
CA LEU A 43 -0.20 -3.21 9.69
C LEU A 43 0.73 -3.17 8.47
N ARG A 44 1.93 -3.75 8.56
CA ARG A 44 2.85 -3.89 7.41
C ARG A 44 2.28 -4.84 6.34
N LEU A 45 1.69 -5.96 6.75
CA LEU A 45 0.99 -6.87 5.84
C LEU A 45 -0.25 -6.21 5.21
N ARG A 46 -1.01 -5.41 5.96
CA ARG A 46 -2.10 -4.60 5.41
C ARG A 46 -1.62 -3.51 4.46
N ARG A 47 -0.43 -2.92 4.68
CA ARG A 47 0.20 -2.01 3.71
C ARG A 47 0.65 -2.72 2.44
N ARG A 48 1.05 -3.99 2.53
CA ARG A 48 1.35 -4.84 1.36
C ARG A 48 0.08 -5.30 0.63
N ALA A 49 -1.04 -5.47 1.34
CA ALA A 49 -2.36 -5.79 0.76
C ALA A 49 -3.17 -4.55 0.34
N ALA A 50 -2.73 -3.33 0.70
CA ALA A 50 -3.33 -2.07 0.28
C ALA A 50 -2.42 -1.39 -0.76
N VAL A 51 -2.19 -2.07 -1.87
CA VAL A 51 -1.76 -1.42 -3.13
C VAL A 51 -2.99 -1.31 -4.02
N VAL A 52 -4.05 -0.71 -3.49
CA VAL A 52 -5.19 -0.20 -4.26
C VAL A 52 -5.69 1.04 -3.53
N GLY A 53 -5.58 2.20 -4.17
CA GLY A 53 -6.35 3.39 -3.79
C GLY A 53 -5.55 4.55 -3.18
N GLY A 54 -5.18 5.49 -4.05
CA GLY A 54 -5.23 6.92 -3.74
C GLY A 54 -4.00 7.52 -3.04
N ALA A 55 -3.23 8.30 -3.79
CA ALA A 55 -2.47 9.40 -3.21
C ALA A 55 -3.45 10.40 -2.60
N ALA A 56 -3.79 10.21 -1.32
CA ALA A 56 -4.56 11.16 -0.55
C ALA A 56 -3.97 11.23 0.86
N SER A 57 -3.20 12.28 1.15
CA SER A 57 -3.11 12.81 2.51
C SER A 57 -2.44 14.19 2.56
N LEU A 58 -3.24 15.24 2.44
CA LEU A 58 -3.06 16.44 3.25
C LEU A 58 -4.39 17.00 3.77
N ALA A 59 -4.30 17.40 5.04
CA ALA A 59 -5.15 18.31 5.82
C ALA A 59 -6.44 17.77 6.49
N LEU A 60 -6.32 17.51 7.79
CA LEU A 60 -7.25 18.08 8.78
C LEU A 60 -6.44 18.94 9.76
N VAL A 61 -6.72 20.25 9.75
CA VAL A 61 -6.36 21.20 10.81
C VAL A 61 -7.64 21.49 11.61
N GLY A 62 -7.51 21.54 12.94
CA GLY A 62 -8.49 22.05 13.90
C GLY A 62 -8.83 21.01 14.97
N VAL A 63 -8.86 21.28 16.28
CA VAL A 63 -8.87 22.50 17.09
C VAL A 63 -8.26 22.13 18.47
N GLY A 64 -7.74 23.11 19.19
CA GLY A 64 -6.84 22.95 20.33
C GLY A 64 -7.41 22.30 21.60
N GLY A 65 -6.47 21.80 22.39
CA GLY A 65 -6.61 21.44 23.79
C GLY A 65 -5.35 21.87 24.55
N ALA A 66 -5.05 23.17 24.54
CA ALA A 66 -4.07 23.74 25.45
C ALA A 66 -4.67 23.74 26.85
N LEU A 67 -4.30 22.76 27.68
CA LEU A 67 -4.45 22.88 29.12
C LEU A 67 -3.32 23.76 29.63
N LEU A 68 -3.59 25.06 29.71
CA LEU A 68 -2.89 25.97 30.61
C LEU A 68 -3.19 25.52 32.05
N LEU A 69 -2.21 24.89 32.70
CA LEU A 69 -2.13 24.89 34.16
C LEU A 69 -1.18 26.01 34.59
N PRO A 70 -1.57 26.87 35.55
CA PRO A 70 -0.71 27.91 36.08
C PRO A 70 0.24 27.34 37.15
N GLY A 71 1.49 27.80 37.14
CA GLY A 71 2.27 28.03 38.36
C GLY A 71 3.34 26.99 38.76
N GLY A 72 4.55 27.18 38.23
CA GLY A 72 5.77 27.37 39.06
C GLY A 72 6.65 26.16 39.40
N GLY A 73 7.87 26.12 38.83
CA GLY A 73 9.05 25.57 39.52
C GLY A 73 9.95 24.60 38.75
N SER A 74 10.77 25.14 37.82
CA SER A 74 12.13 24.75 37.40
C SER A 74 12.59 23.26 37.37
N ASP A 75 12.94 22.85 36.14
CA ASP A 75 14.14 22.10 35.69
C ASP A 75 14.42 20.67 36.21
N ALA A 76 14.18 19.66 35.36
CA ALA A 76 15.15 19.16 34.36
C ALA A 76 14.78 17.75 33.86
N ASP A 77 14.88 17.57 32.54
CA ASP A 77 15.01 16.31 31.78
C ASP A 77 13.94 15.22 31.92
N ARG A 78 12.95 15.29 31.01
CA ARG A 78 12.43 14.08 30.33
C ARG A 78 12.28 14.32 28.84
N SER A 79 13.22 13.73 28.12
CA SER A 79 13.32 13.65 26.67
C SER A 79 12.00 13.17 26.05
N SER A 80 11.44 13.97 25.16
CA SER A 80 10.37 13.58 24.25
C SER A 80 10.94 12.60 23.23
N VAL A 81 10.33 11.42 23.13
CA VAL A 81 10.67 10.38 22.14
C VAL A 81 10.09 10.77 20.78
N ALA A 82 10.50 11.92 20.26
CA ALA A 82 10.39 12.21 18.85
C ALA A 82 11.75 11.87 18.25
N SER A 83 11.83 10.77 17.50
CA SER A 83 13.02 10.42 16.72
C SER A 83 13.29 11.57 15.74
N THR A 84 14.20 12.45 16.10
CA THR A 84 14.78 13.44 15.20
C THR A 84 15.48 12.67 14.08
N PRO A 85 15.24 13.00 12.79
CA PRO A 85 16.03 12.41 11.72
C PRO A 85 17.50 12.77 11.97
N SER A 86 18.35 11.78 12.28
CA SER A 86 19.81 11.97 12.43
C SER A 86 20.53 12.04 11.08
N GLY A 87 19.81 12.29 9.99
CA GLY A 87 20.40 12.67 8.71
C GLY A 87 20.74 14.15 8.75
N LYS A 88 22.04 14.50 8.78
CA LYS A 88 22.48 15.88 8.70
C LYS A 88 22.11 16.41 7.30
N ALA A 89 21.10 17.27 7.19
CA ALA A 89 20.81 18.00 5.96
C ALA A 89 22.07 18.81 5.58
N THR A 90 22.63 18.55 4.40
CA THR A 90 23.89 19.17 3.96
C THR A 90 23.69 20.43 3.12
N ALA A 91 22.48 20.64 2.59
CA ALA A 91 22.12 21.79 1.76
C ALA A 91 21.20 22.76 2.49
N ALA A 92 21.15 24.01 2.02
CA ALA A 92 20.25 25.03 2.54
C ALA A 92 18.79 24.61 2.33
N ALA A 93 17.96 24.83 3.34
CA ALA A 93 16.53 24.57 3.24
C ALA A 93 15.90 25.41 2.11
N VAL A 94 14.99 24.78 1.36
CA VAL A 94 14.18 25.42 0.31
C VAL A 94 12.77 25.61 0.84
N SER A 95 12.27 26.85 0.83
CA SER A 95 10.94 27.18 1.35
C SER A 95 9.81 26.77 0.40
N GLY A 96 8.60 26.63 0.94
CA GLY A 96 7.40 26.36 0.13
C GLY A 96 7.15 27.42 -0.97
N GLU A 97 7.40 28.69 -0.68
CA GLU A 97 7.28 29.79 -1.66
C GLU A 97 8.28 29.65 -2.82
N GLN A 98 9.51 29.22 -2.54
CA GLN A 98 10.51 28.96 -3.57
C GLN A 98 10.10 27.79 -4.47
N LEU A 99 9.50 26.74 -3.90
CA LEU A 99 8.99 25.61 -4.67
C LEU A 99 7.80 26.02 -5.55
N ILE A 100 6.88 26.85 -5.03
CA ILE A 100 5.76 27.40 -5.81
C ILE A 100 6.28 28.25 -6.98
N SER A 101 7.27 29.14 -6.74
CA SER A 101 7.89 29.94 -7.80
C SER A 101 8.51 29.06 -8.87
N THR A 102 9.24 28.02 -8.45
CA THR A 102 9.84 27.04 -9.37
C THR A 102 8.77 26.35 -10.20
N LEU A 103 7.65 25.93 -9.60
CA LEU A 103 6.55 25.28 -10.32
C LEU A 103 5.95 26.22 -11.38
N LYS A 104 5.66 27.48 -11.02
CA LYS A 104 5.17 28.48 -11.98
C LYS A 104 6.13 28.70 -13.15
N GLU A 105 7.44 28.77 -12.88
CA GLU A 105 8.46 28.88 -13.92
C GLU A 105 8.47 27.67 -14.86
N GLN A 106 8.25 26.45 -14.34
CA GLN A 106 8.19 25.25 -15.18
C GLN A 106 6.94 25.20 -16.06
N LEU A 107 5.79 25.65 -15.53
CA LEU A 107 4.50 25.69 -16.24
C LEU A 107 4.44 26.84 -17.27
N GLY A 108 5.09 27.97 -17.00
CA GLY A 108 5.17 29.10 -17.91
C GLY A 108 4.03 30.10 -17.75
N SER A 109 3.44 30.55 -18.87
CA SER A 109 2.39 31.57 -18.85
C SER A 109 1.04 31.00 -18.44
N GLY A 110 0.26 31.78 -17.70
CA GLY A 110 -1.11 31.45 -17.33
C GLY A 110 -1.54 32.21 -16.08
N LYS A 111 -2.77 31.97 -15.64
CA LYS A 111 -3.26 32.42 -14.33
C LYS A 111 -2.97 31.34 -13.30
N PHE A 112 -2.48 31.77 -12.15
CA PHE A 112 -2.20 30.90 -11.01
C PHE A 112 -3.11 31.29 -9.84
N SER A 113 -3.63 30.29 -9.13
CA SER A 113 -4.46 30.46 -7.94
C SER A 113 -4.28 29.28 -6.98
N GLU A 114 -4.85 29.37 -5.78
CA GLU A 114 -4.84 28.30 -4.77
C GLU A 114 -3.45 27.71 -4.45
N GLU A 115 -2.46 28.59 -4.42
CA GLU A 115 -1.07 28.23 -4.21
C GLU A 115 -0.85 27.70 -2.79
N ARG A 116 -0.25 26.52 -2.69
CA ARG A 116 0.10 25.86 -1.44
C ARG A 116 1.46 25.23 -1.60
N GLY A 117 2.31 25.35 -0.60
CA GLY A 117 3.64 24.78 -0.66
C GLY A 117 4.18 24.51 0.73
N ARG A 118 5.01 23.49 0.83
CA ARG A 118 5.75 23.13 2.04
C ARG A 118 7.19 22.85 1.68
N GLY A 119 8.10 23.55 2.37
CA GLY A 119 9.53 23.45 2.13
C GLY A 119 10.15 22.17 2.67
N THR A 120 11.48 22.15 2.65
CA THR A 120 12.32 21.00 3.05
C THR A 120 12.55 20.91 4.56
N GLU A 121 12.20 21.97 5.29
CA GLU A 121 12.27 22.07 6.75
C GLU A 121 11.20 21.25 7.47
N ASP A 122 10.10 20.93 6.80
CA ASP A 122 8.96 20.19 7.33
C ASP A 122 8.83 18.81 6.68
N ARG A 123 8.03 17.91 7.28
CA ARG A 123 7.69 16.62 6.64
C ARG A 123 6.72 16.81 5.48
N GLY A 124 7.04 16.17 4.35
CA GLY A 124 6.25 16.17 3.12
C GLY A 124 6.48 17.45 2.30
N THR A 125 7.49 17.45 1.45
CA THR A 125 7.89 18.62 0.66
C THR A 125 7.12 18.66 -0.65
N TYR A 126 6.42 19.76 -0.92
CA TYR A 126 5.58 19.87 -2.11
C TYR A 126 5.33 21.32 -2.53
N ALA A 127 4.88 21.48 -3.78
CA ALA A 127 4.21 22.68 -4.28
C ALA A 127 2.95 22.26 -5.05
N ALA A 128 1.87 23.01 -4.89
CA ALA A 128 0.61 22.79 -5.57
C ALA A 128 -0.05 24.13 -5.89
N LEU A 129 -0.73 24.19 -7.03
CA LEU A 129 -1.48 25.36 -7.46
C LEU A 129 -2.58 24.95 -8.44
N VAL A 130 -3.48 25.88 -8.73
CA VAL A 130 -4.39 25.80 -9.87
C VAL A 130 -3.82 26.65 -10.99
N TRP A 131 -3.68 26.06 -12.17
CA TRP A 131 -3.16 26.69 -13.38
C TRP A 131 -4.25 26.75 -14.46
N ASP A 132 -4.45 27.94 -14.99
CA ASP A 132 -5.27 28.21 -16.16
C ASP A 132 -4.41 28.83 -17.25
N ASP A 133 -4.05 28.01 -18.24
CA ASP A 133 -3.27 28.36 -19.43
C ASP A 133 -4.11 29.07 -20.51
N GLY A 134 -5.41 29.25 -20.28
CA GLY A 134 -6.38 29.80 -21.24
C GLY A 134 -7.50 28.83 -21.61
N ASP A 135 -7.31 27.53 -21.37
CA ASP A 135 -8.23 26.46 -21.78
C ASP A 135 -9.02 25.85 -20.60
N GLY A 136 -8.91 26.40 -19.39
CA GLY A 136 -9.64 25.95 -18.20
C GLY A 136 -8.77 25.90 -16.94
N ALA A 137 -9.32 25.63 -15.77
CA ALA A 137 -8.52 25.54 -14.54
C ALA A 137 -8.11 24.10 -14.23
N ALA A 138 -6.82 23.82 -14.02
CA ALA A 138 -6.29 22.50 -13.63
C ALA A 138 -5.53 22.59 -12.32
N ALA A 139 -5.75 21.65 -11.41
CA ALA A 139 -4.83 21.41 -10.31
C ALA A 139 -3.53 20.81 -10.86
N VAL A 140 -2.39 21.33 -10.40
CA VAL A 140 -1.06 20.79 -10.67
C VAL A 140 -0.28 20.76 -9.36
N SER A 141 0.39 19.64 -9.09
CA SER A 141 1.24 19.48 -7.90
C SER A 141 2.55 18.79 -8.21
N VAL A 142 3.56 19.08 -7.38
CA VAL A 142 4.86 18.41 -7.37
C VAL A 142 5.16 18.02 -5.92
N ASN A 143 5.40 16.74 -5.69
CA ASN A 143 5.87 16.20 -4.41
C ASN A 143 7.33 15.77 -4.56
N LEU A 144 8.12 16.03 -3.52
CA LEU A 144 9.57 15.80 -3.50
C LEU A 144 9.93 14.97 -2.28
N ASP A 145 10.50 13.79 -2.51
CA ASP A 145 10.84 12.85 -1.45
C ASP A 145 12.16 12.11 -1.75
N ARG A 146 12.58 11.27 -0.80
CA ARG A 146 13.69 10.34 -0.98
C ARG A 146 13.23 8.91 -0.71
N VAL A 147 13.69 8.01 -1.57
CA VAL A 147 13.49 6.57 -1.48
C VAL A 147 14.82 5.85 -1.39
N GLN A 148 14.83 4.62 -0.88
CA GLN A 148 16.05 3.84 -0.81
C GLN A 148 16.55 3.49 -2.23
N PRO A 149 17.78 3.86 -2.62
CA PRO A 149 18.33 3.48 -3.93
C PRO A 149 18.31 1.96 -4.14
N GLY A 150 17.70 1.52 -5.24
CA GLY A 150 17.55 0.09 -5.57
C GLY A 150 16.55 -0.70 -4.70
N GLY A 151 15.92 -0.05 -3.71
CA GLY A 151 14.90 -0.65 -2.86
C GLY A 151 13.61 -0.96 -3.61
N ASP A 152 12.71 -1.70 -2.96
CA ASP A 152 11.42 -2.10 -3.56
C ASP A 152 10.55 -0.88 -3.91
N GLU A 153 10.49 0.12 -3.03
CA GLU A 153 9.74 1.36 -3.26
C GLU A 153 10.24 2.11 -4.52
N ALA A 154 11.56 2.23 -4.68
CA ALA A 154 12.15 2.85 -5.87
C ALA A 154 11.80 2.08 -7.16
N ARG A 155 11.79 0.74 -7.10
CA ARG A 155 11.39 -0.11 -8.23
C ARG A 155 9.91 0.04 -8.56
N GLN A 156 9.03 0.09 -7.56
CA GLN A 156 7.59 0.27 -7.74
C GLN A 156 7.26 1.64 -8.32
N LEU A 157 7.88 2.71 -7.82
CA LEU A 157 7.70 4.06 -8.36
C LEU A 157 8.17 4.16 -9.81
N ALA A 158 9.24 3.44 -10.17
CA ALA A 158 9.79 3.41 -11.53
C ALA A 158 9.00 2.51 -12.50
N ALA A 159 8.13 1.62 -12.03
CA ALA A 159 7.38 0.68 -12.86
C ALA A 159 5.96 1.16 -13.12
N CYS A 160 5.43 0.85 -14.32
CA CYS A 160 4.01 1.04 -14.58
C CYS A 160 3.19 0.24 -13.57
N PRO A 161 2.13 0.81 -13.00
CA PRO A 161 1.28 0.06 -12.11
C PRO A 161 0.65 -1.11 -12.86
N ASP A 162 0.25 -2.13 -12.11
CA ASP A 162 -0.47 -3.25 -12.71
C ASP A 162 -1.85 -2.79 -13.20
N LYS A 163 -2.10 -3.00 -14.49
CA LYS A 163 -3.29 -2.50 -15.19
C LYS A 163 -4.59 -3.15 -14.68
N LEU A 164 -4.51 -4.31 -14.04
CA LEU A 164 -5.66 -4.96 -13.42
C LEU A 164 -6.20 -4.14 -12.25
N PHE A 165 -5.30 -3.65 -11.38
CA PHE A 165 -5.67 -2.91 -10.17
C PHE A 165 -5.82 -1.41 -10.41
N ILE A 166 -4.99 -0.87 -11.30
CA ILE A 166 -4.99 0.55 -11.64
C ILE A 166 -5.15 0.65 -13.16
N PRO A 167 -6.40 0.67 -13.66
CA PRO A 167 -6.65 0.88 -15.08
C PRO A 167 -6.09 2.24 -15.51
N TYR A 168 -5.30 2.24 -16.58
CA TYR A 168 -4.78 3.44 -17.22
C TYR A 168 -4.98 3.38 -18.72
N ASP A 169 -5.05 4.56 -19.34
CA ASP A 169 -5.15 4.72 -20.78
C ASP A 169 -3.77 4.48 -21.43
N ASP A 170 -2.73 5.12 -20.88
CA ASP A 170 -1.33 4.90 -21.29
C ASP A 170 -0.38 4.90 -20.07
N CYS A 171 0.69 4.12 -20.16
CA CYS A 171 1.78 4.14 -19.19
C CYS A 171 3.10 3.81 -19.87
N LYS A 172 4.11 4.64 -19.63
CA LYS A 172 5.47 4.42 -20.13
C LYS A 172 6.48 4.64 -19.02
N SER A 173 7.33 3.65 -18.81
CA SER A 173 8.55 3.77 -18.02
C SER A 173 9.77 3.77 -18.94
N SER A 174 10.70 4.70 -18.70
CA SER A 174 11.88 4.88 -19.54
C SER A 174 13.10 5.28 -18.72
N ARG A 175 14.26 4.73 -19.09
CA ARG A 175 15.54 5.13 -18.50
C ARG A 175 16.10 6.33 -19.24
N LEU A 176 16.50 7.36 -18.49
CA LEU A 176 17.15 8.57 -19.00
C LEU A 176 18.68 8.40 -19.06
N ASP A 177 19.35 9.29 -19.77
CA ASP A 177 20.81 9.23 -19.99
C ASP A 177 21.64 9.31 -18.70
N ASP A 178 21.11 9.95 -17.67
CA ASP A 178 21.72 10.07 -16.34
C ASP A 178 21.50 8.82 -15.44
N GLY A 179 20.84 7.79 -15.98
CA GLY A 179 20.50 6.56 -15.29
C GLY A 179 19.21 6.62 -14.46
N SER A 180 18.57 7.79 -14.35
CA SER A 180 17.26 7.95 -13.73
C SER A 180 16.18 7.20 -14.51
N VAL A 181 15.08 6.84 -13.85
CA VAL A 181 13.91 6.22 -14.48
C VAL A 181 12.73 7.17 -14.37
N LEU A 182 12.13 7.50 -15.50
CA LEU A 182 10.94 8.32 -15.60
C LEU A 182 9.76 7.44 -16.00
N LYS A 183 8.73 7.42 -15.17
CA LYS A 183 7.42 6.81 -15.44
C LYS A 183 6.40 7.91 -15.66
N ILE A 184 5.60 7.82 -16.72
CA ILE A 184 4.46 8.69 -16.98
C ILE A 184 3.22 7.82 -17.12
N VAL A 185 2.13 8.21 -16.47
CA VAL A 185 0.86 7.50 -16.47
C VAL A 185 -0.26 8.48 -16.83
N GLN A 186 -1.10 8.06 -17.77
CA GLN A 186 -2.32 8.77 -18.17
C GLN A 186 -3.53 7.91 -17.83
N GLY A 187 -4.46 8.46 -17.05
CA GLY A 187 -5.69 7.75 -16.71
C GLY A 187 -6.69 8.64 -16.00
N TYR A 188 -7.40 8.02 -15.07
CA TYR A 188 -8.51 8.60 -14.33
C TYR A 188 -8.18 8.65 -12.85
N GLU A 189 -8.73 9.64 -12.16
CA GLU A 189 -8.57 9.74 -10.71
C GLU A 189 -9.12 8.52 -9.99
N TYR A 190 -10.24 7.98 -10.49
CA TYR A 190 -10.86 6.78 -9.95
C TYR A 190 -10.75 5.61 -10.92
N PRO A 191 -10.26 4.44 -10.47
CA PRO A 191 -10.19 3.21 -11.27
C PRO A 191 -11.53 2.79 -11.90
N ASP A 192 -12.63 3.02 -11.19
CA ASP A 192 -14.00 2.70 -11.63
C ASP A 192 -14.55 3.68 -12.69
N LYS A 193 -13.82 4.76 -12.99
CA LYS A 193 -14.22 5.85 -13.90
C LYS A 193 -15.62 6.40 -13.62
N ARG A 194 -16.07 6.41 -12.36
CA ARG A 194 -17.41 6.89 -11.98
C ARG A 194 -17.65 8.37 -12.28
N VAL A 195 -16.58 9.14 -12.42
CA VAL A 195 -16.58 10.53 -12.89
C VAL A 195 -15.52 10.71 -13.99
N PRO A 196 -15.68 11.71 -14.88
CA PRO A 196 -14.78 11.90 -16.02
C PRO A 196 -13.44 12.56 -15.66
N THR A 197 -13.15 12.75 -14.36
CA THR A 197 -11.93 13.41 -13.89
C THR A 197 -10.70 12.56 -14.24
N LYS A 198 -9.85 13.14 -15.08
CA LYS A 198 -8.56 12.57 -15.47
C LYS A 198 -7.51 13.01 -14.48
N TRP A 199 -6.59 12.08 -14.20
CA TRP A 199 -5.40 12.33 -13.40
C TRP A 199 -4.20 11.76 -14.14
N TRP A 200 -3.30 12.65 -14.56
CA TRP A 200 -2.05 12.28 -15.22
C TRP A 200 -0.90 12.61 -14.29
N TYR A 201 0.12 11.76 -14.29
CA TYR A 201 1.26 11.96 -13.39
C TYR A 201 2.56 11.40 -13.97
N ALA A 202 3.67 11.94 -13.46
CA ALA A 202 5.01 11.51 -13.77
C ALA A 202 5.84 11.32 -12.50
N ASP A 203 6.51 10.17 -12.40
CA ASP A 203 7.46 9.84 -11.35
C ASP A 203 8.87 9.76 -11.93
N LEU A 204 9.78 10.59 -11.42
CA LEU A 204 11.22 10.47 -11.68
C LEU A 204 11.91 9.87 -10.45
N VAL A 205 12.59 8.75 -10.64
CA VAL A 205 13.44 8.13 -9.60
C VAL A 205 14.89 8.14 -10.08
N THR A 206 15.77 8.86 -9.37
CA THR A 206 17.20 8.93 -9.72
C THR A 206 17.99 7.77 -9.12
N ALA A 207 19.18 7.50 -9.65
CA ALA A 207 20.10 6.50 -9.08
C ALA A 207 20.51 6.81 -7.62
N LYS A 208 20.34 8.05 -7.15
CA LYS A 208 20.58 8.47 -5.77
C LYS A 208 19.35 8.33 -4.86
N GLY A 209 18.24 7.79 -5.37
CA GLY A 209 17.00 7.66 -4.61
C GLY A 209 16.28 8.98 -4.38
N GLN A 210 16.49 9.97 -5.26
CA GLN A 210 15.66 11.18 -5.28
C GLN A 210 14.38 10.87 -6.05
N HIS A 211 13.24 11.27 -5.52
CA HIS A 211 11.93 11.05 -6.13
C HIS A 211 11.20 12.38 -6.36
N VAL A 212 10.78 12.61 -7.60
CA VAL A 212 9.91 13.73 -8.00
C VAL A 212 8.62 13.14 -8.54
N SER A 213 7.49 13.49 -7.94
CA SER A 213 6.15 13.13 -8.43
C SER A 213 5.42 14.38 -8.87
N VAL A 214 5.15 14.51 -10.18
CA VAL A 214 4.31 15.56 -10.75
C VAL A 214 2.92 14.99 -11.00
N SER A 215 1.87 15.70 -10.63
CA SER A 215 0.48 15.31 -10.85
C SER A 215 -0.34 16.47 -11.39
N GLU A 216 -1.32 16.14 -12.23
CA GLU A 216 -2.24 17.12 -12.78
C GLU A 216 -3.63 16.52 -13.04
N TRP A 217 -4.64 17.39 -13.00
CA TRP A 217 -6.03 17.02 -13.24
C TRP A 217 -6.62 17.89 -14.34
N ASN A 218 -7.63 17.38 -15.05
CA ASN A 218 -8.44 18.17 -15.98
C ASN A 218 -9.54 19.00 -15.28
N ALA A 219 -9.38 19.21 -13.97
CA ALA A 219 -10.29 19.92 -13.08
C ALA A 219 -9.48 20.79 -12.12
N ALA A 220 -10.13 21.81 -11.55
CA ALA A 220 -9.46 22.76 -10.64
C ALA A 220 -9.07 22.15 -9.29
N ALA A 221 -9.56 20.96 -8.96
CA ALA A 221 -9.22 20.23 -7.75
C ALA A 221 -9.40 18.72 -7.95
N GLU A 222 -8.88 17.94 -7.02
CA GLU A 222 -9.18 16.51 -6.87
C GLU A 222 -10.62 16.27 -6.40
N LYS A 223 -11.01 14.99 -6.32
CA LYS A 223 -12.22 14.48 -5.64
C LYS A 223 -13.52 15.07 -6.14
N ASP A 224 -13.95 14.60 -7.30
CA ASP A 224 -15.25 14.92 -7.92
C ASP A 224 -15.46 16.40 -8.24
N ALA A 225 -14.41 17.23 -8.15
CA ALA A 225 -14.46 18.60 -8.62
C ALA A 225 -14.86 18.63 -10.11
N PRO A 226 -15.71 19.59 -10.52
CA PRO A 226 -16.15 19.66 -11.90
C PRO A 226 -14.97 19.77 -12.87
N VAL A 227 -14.97 18.92 -13.90
CA VAL A 227 -14.02 19.01 -15.01
C VAL A 227 -14.17 20.36 -15.70
N THR A 228 -13.04 20.97 -16.05
CA THR A 228 -12.97 22.30 -16.68
C THR A 228 -12.47 22.21 -18.12
N ARG A 229 -11.84 21.08 -18.49
CA ARG A 229 -11.28 20.76 -19.80
C ARG A 229 -11.26 19.25 -20.07
N ASP A 230 -11.04 18.85 -21.32
CA ASP A 230 -11.11 17.45 -21.75
C ASP A 230 -9.92 16.58 -21.31
N GLN A 231 -8.74 17.18 -21.17
CA GLN A 231 -7.49 16.54 -20.77
C GLN A 231 -6.74 17.45 -19.78
N PRO A 232 -5.89 16.90 -18.88
CA PRO A 232 -4.96 17.72 -18.12
C PRO A 232 -4.04 18.54 -19.06
N PRO A 233 -3.55 19.72 -18.62
CA PRO A 233 -2.88 20.69 -19.50
C PRO A 233 -1.50 20.27 -19.99
N LEU A 234 -0.75 19.43 -19.26
CA LEU A 234 0.56 18.96 -19.70
C LEU A 234 0.41 17.67 -20.51
N ASP A 235 1.04 17.64 -21.69
CA ASP A 235 1.24 16.37 -22.40
C ASP A 235 2.42 15.59 -21.81
N ASN A 236 2.72 14.41 -22.38
CA ASN A 236 3.85 13.59 -21.91
C ASN A 236 5.19 14.34 -21.95
N ALA A 237 5.40 15.25 -22.91
CA ALA A 237 6.63 16.04 -23.00
C ALA A 237 6.66 17.13 -21.92
N GLY A 238 5.53 17.76 -21.64
CA GLY A 238 5.33 18.71 -20.53
C GLY A 238 5.58 18.07 -19.17
N LEU A 239 4.95 16.93 -18.90
CA LEU A 239 5.17 16.14 -17.67
C LEU A 239 6.64 15.76 -17.50
N GLN A 240 7.29 15.26 -18.55
CA GLN A 240 8.72 14.96 -18.53
C GLN A 240 9.55 16.22 -18.22
N LYS A 241 9.29 17.34 -18.89
CA LYS A 241 10.02 18.59 -18.67
C LYS A 241 9.90 19.06 -17.22
N VAL A 242 8.70 19.05 -16.65
CA VAL A 242 8.48 19.46 -15.26
C VAL A 242 9.15 18.48 -14.29
N ALA A 243 8.96 17.18 -14.46
CA ALA A 243 9.50 16.17 -13.54
C ALA A 243 11.04 16.12 -13.52
N THR A 244 11.68 16.41 -14.66
CA THR A 244 13.14 16.38 -14.84
C THR A 244 13.83 17.72 -14.57
N ALA A 245 13.10 18.74 -14.10
CA ALA A 245 13.68 20.04 -13.84
C ALA A 245 14.80 19.96 -12.77
N PRO A 246 16.03 20.43 -13.05
CA PRO A 246 17.16 20.31 -12.10
C PRO A 246 16.94 20.99 -10.74
N ALA A 247 16.00 21.94 -10.67
CA ALA A 247 15.66 22.63 -9.43
C ALA A 247 15.08 21.68 -8.37
N TRP A 248 14.32 20.66 -8.78
CA TRP A 248 13.75 19.67 -7.86
C TRP A 248 14.82 18.83 -7.18
N LEU A 249 15.81 18.36 -7.95
CA LEU A 249 16.90 17.56 -7.41
C LEU A 249 17.72 18.35 -6.36
N LYS A 250 17.92 19.65 -6.59
CA LYS A 250 18.57 20.54 -5.62
C LYS A 250 17.76 20.68 -4.32
N ALA A 251 16.43 20.78 -4.41
CA ALA A 251 15.58 20.83 -3.23
C ALA A 251 15.60 19.50 -2.46
N ILE A 252 15.57 18.36 -3.16
CA ILE A 252 15.68 17.03 -2.54
C ILE A 252 17.03 16.84 -1.84
N ASP A 253 18.09 17.49 -2.32
CA ASP A 253 19.41 17.50 -1.65
C ASP A 253 19.43 18.18 -0.27
N ALA A 254 18.41 18.96 0.09
CA ALA A 254 18.21 19.47 1.44
C ALA A 254 17.44 18.49 2.35
N LEU A 255 16.77 17.48 1.80
CA LEU A 255 16.05 16.48 2.58
C LEU A 255 17.01 15.47 3.23
N PRO A 256 16.75 15.04 4.47
CA PRO A 256 17.53 14.00 5.12
C PRO A 256 17.46 12.70 4.32
N ALA A 257 18.59 12.00 4.20
CA ALA A 257 18.62 10.69 3.57
C ALA A 257 17.68 9.72 4.30
N PRO A 258 17.01 8.80 3.58
CA PRO A 258 16.22 7.77 4.21
C PRO A 258 17.12 6.96 5.16
N PRO A 259 16.62 6.56 6.34
CA PRO A 259 17.38 5.72 7.23
C PRO A 259 17.78 4.44 6.48
N PRO A 260 18.99 3.90 6.69
CA PRO A 260 19.38 2.63 6.12
C PRO A 260 18.28 1.60 6.42
N GLN A 261 17.84 0.87 5.40
CA GLN A 261 16.89 -0.21 5.60
C GLN A 261 17.56 -1.23 6.55
N GLU A 262 17.02 -1.33 7.76
CA GLU A 262 17.39 -2.41 8.67
C GLU A 262 17.11 -3.71 7.92
N PRO A 263 18.08 -4.65 7.85
CA PRO A 263 17.87 -5.89 7.11
C PRO A 263 16.57 -6.48 7.61
N GLU A 264 15.60 -6.68 6.70
CA GLU A 264 14.37 -7.36 7.08
C GLU A 264 14.82 -8.67 7.74
N PRO A 265 14.28 -9.02 8.93
CA PRO A 265 14.62 -10.29 9.56
C PRO A 265 14.44 -11.34 8.49
N THR A 266 15.49 -12.10 8.18
CA THR A 266 15.52 -13.04 7.05
C THR A 266 14.24 -13.85 7.06
N HIS A 267 13.26 -13.45 6.24
CA HIS A 267 12.16 -14.33 5.94
C HIS A 267 12.80 -15.50 5.20
N SER A 268 12.36 -16.71 5.49
CA SER A 268 12.74 -17.91 4.74
C SER A 268 12.75 -17.58 3.25
N ALA A 269 13.70 -18.17 2.50
CA ALA A 269 13.97 -17.84 1.10
C ALA A 269 12.69 -17.48 0.34
N PRO A 270 12.67 -16.34 -0.41
CA PRO A 270 11.46 -15.84 -1.04
C PRO A 270 10.80 -16.96 -1.84
N VAL A 271 9.50 -17.16 -1.63
CA VAL A 271 8.71 -17.98 -2.54
C VAL A 271 8.75 -17.25 -3.88
N THR A 272 9.40 -17.88 -4.85
CA THR A 272 9.57 -17.33 -6.20
C THR A 272 8.68 -18.10 -7.16
N ASP A 273 8.37 -17.48 -8.30
CA ASP A 273 7.56 -18.05 -9.36
C ASP A 273 6.11 -18.38 -8.92
N VAL A 274 5.53 -17.59 -8.01
CA VAL A 274 4.18 -17.84 -7.49
C VAL A 274 3.14 -17.87 -8.60
N THR A 275 3.16 -16.88 -9.50
CA THR A 275 2.19 -16.79 -10.60
C THR A 275 2.41 -17.89 -11.62
N LYS A 276 3.66 -18.16 -12.00
CA LYS A 276 4.01 -19.26 -12.89
C LYS A 276 3.58 -20.63 -12.35
N ARG A 277 3.76 -20.87 -11.05
CA ARG A 277 3.27 -22.09 -10.38
C ARG A 277 1.76 -22.14 -10.38
N LEU A 278 1.07 -21.04 -10.08
CA LEU A 278 -0.38 -20.96 -10.15
C LEU A 278 -0.87 -21.35 -11.55
N VAL A 279 -0.28 -20.77 -12.60
CA VAL A 279 -0.61 -21.10 -14.00
C VAL A 279 -0.44 -22.61 -14.26
N SER A 280 0.64 -23.23 -13.77
CA SER A 280 0.87 -24.68 -13.96
C SER A 280 -0.10 -25.59 -13.22
N LEU A 281 -0.83 -25.06 -12.23
CA LEU A 281 -1.83 -25.80 -11.44
C LEU A 281 -3.26 -25.53 -11.91
N LEU A 282 -3.46 -24.65 -12.89
CA LEU A 282 -4.78 -24.42 -13.47
C LEU A 282 -5.24 -25.65 -14.27
N PRO A 283 -6.56 -25.94 -14.30
CA PRO A 283 -7.11 -26.93 -15.21
C PRO A 283 -6.79 -26.58 -16.67
N ASP A 284 -6.48 -27.58 -17.50
CA ASP A 284 -6.16 -27.42 -18.93
C ASP A 284 -7.27 -26.73 -19.75
N THR A 285 -8.50 -26.69 -19.22
CA THR A 285 -9.65 -26.03 -19.85
C THR A 285 -9.68 -24.51 -19.65
N MET A 286 -8.68 -23.92 -18.98
CA MET A 286 -8.63 -22.50 -18.65
C MET A 286 -7.63 -21.74 -19.52
N ASP A 287 -8.11 -20.74 -20.26
CA ASP A 287 -7.23 -19.80 -20.95
C ASP A 287 -6.80 -18.68 -20.00
N VAL A 288 -5.50 -18.50 -19.80
CA VAL A 288 -4.95 -17.35 -19.05
C VAL A 288 -4.89 -16.14 -19.97
N VAL A 289 -5.69 -15.12 -19.68
CA VAL A 289 -5.80 -13.90 -20.51
C VAL A 289 -5.05 -12.70 -19.93
N SER A 290 -4.69 -12.74 -18.64
CA SER A 290 -3.83 -11.78 -17.95
C SER A 290 -3.23 -12.43 -16.71
N HIS A 291 -2.09 -11.93 -16.22
CA HIS A 291 -1.46 -12.41 -14.99
C HIS A 291 -0.52 -11.35 -14.41
N SER A 292 -0.22 -11.44 -13.12
CA SER A 292 0.79 -10.59 -12.48
C SER A 292 2.20 -10.97 -12.92
N SER A 293 3.19 -10.13 -12.59
CA SER A 293 4.59 -10.55 -12.58
C SER A 293 4.84 -11.61 -11.50
N ASP A 294 5.92 -12.38 -11.66
CA ASP A 294 6.38 -13.38 -10.68
C ASP A 294 7.25 -12.73 -9.59
N GLU A 295 6.68 -11.79 -8.82
CA GLU A 295 7.41 -11.09 -7.75
C GLU A 295 6.75 -11.31 -6.38
N GLY A 296 7.49 -11.97 -5.48
CA GLY A 296 7.11 -12.14 -4.08
C GLY A 296 6.08 -13.24 -3.84
N GLU A 297 5.37 -13.12 -2.71
CA GLU A 297 4.46 -14.13 -2.16
C GLU A 297 3.04 -14.02 -2.71
N TYR A 298 2.74 -13.00 -3.51
CA TYR A 298 1.42 -12.76 -4.11
C TYR A 298 1.47 -12.99 -5.62
N GLY A 299 0.37 -13.49 -6.17
CA GLY A 299 0.17 -13.58 -7.61
C GLY A 299 -1.30 -13.53 -7.98
N TYR A 300 -1.59 -13.23 -9.24
CA TYR A 300 -2.92 -13.41 -9.80
C TYR A 300 -2.87 -13.89 -11.25
N VAL A 301 -3.95 -14.51 -11.68
CA VAL A 301 -4.27 -14.80 -13.07
C VAL A 301 -5.72 -14.43 -13.36
N VAL A 302 -5.99 -13.91 -14.54
CA VAL A 302 -7.35 -13.79 -15.07
C VAL A 302 -7.55 -14.91 -16.06
N VAL A 303 -8.49 -15.80 -15.78
CA VAL A 303 -8.80 -16.96 -16.62
C VAL A 303 -10.10 -16.77 -17.38
N ASN A 304 -10.25 -17.48 -18.50
CA ASN A 304 -11.47 -17.55 -19.27
C ASN A 304 -11.69 -18.99 -19.77
N ASP A 305 -12.84 -19.57 -19.43
CA ASP A 305 -13.28 -20.92 -19.86
C ASP A 305 -14.30 -20.85 -21.02
N GLY A 306 -14.36 -19.70 -21.71
CA GLY A 306 -15.36 -19.40 -22.73
C GLY A 306 -16.68 -18.85 -22.19
N LYS A 307 -16.86 -18.77 -20.87
CA LYS A 307 -18.08 -18.23 -20.22
C LYS A 307 -17.88 -16.84 -19.60
N GLY A 308 -16.72 -16.23 -19.82
CA GLY A 308 -16.38 -14.91 -19.30
C GLY A 308 -15.18 -14.95 -18.36
N LYS A 309 -14.57 -13.79 -18.13
CA LYS A 309 -13.37 -13.65 -17.30
C LYS A 309 -13.64 -13.97 -15.82
N SER A 310 -12.63 -14.50 -15.15
CA SER A 310 -12.62 -14.78 -13.71
C SER A 310 -11.22 -14.52 -13.17
N LEU A 311 -11.12 -13.62 -12.19
CA LEU A 311 -9.88 -13.34 -11.47
C LEU A 311 -9.62 -14.44 -10.44
N VAL A 312 -8.38 -14.94 -10.40
CA VAL A 312 -7.87 -15.85 -9.37
C VAL A 312 -6.65 -15.20 -8.73
N GLU A 313 -6.69 -15.00 -7.43
CA GLU A 313 -5.62 -14.44 -6.63
C GLU A 313 -5.03 -15.49 -5.71
N ILE A 314 -3.74 -15.40 -5.43
CA ILE A 314 -3.05 -16.30 -4.51
C ILE A 314 -2.07 -15.54 -3.61
N ASN A 315 -2.00 -15.94 -2.35
CA ASN A 315 -0.93 -15.57 -1.41
C ASN A 315 -0.27 -16.84 -0.87
N VAL A 316 1.06 -16.92 -0.96
CA VAL A 316 1.88 -18.03 -0.49
C VAL A 316 2.86 -17.52 0.56
N GLN A 317 2.45 -17.62 1.82
CA GLN A 317 3.08 -16.95 2.94
C GLN A 317 3.81 -17.95 3.84
N PRO A 318 5.14 -17.98 3.87
CA PRO A 318 5.90 -18.82 4.79
C PRO A 318 5.84 -18.28 6.23
N ASN A 319 6.08 -19.16 7.21
CA ASN A 319 6.22 -18.82 8.64
C ASN A 319 5.00 -18.13 9.28
N MET A 320 3.79 -18.43 8.81
CA MET A 320 2.54 -17.88 9.34
C MET A 320 2.04 -18.59 10.61
N GLY A 321 2.59 -19.75 10.97
CA GLY A 321 2.11 -20.60 12.08
C GLY A 321 1.85 -19.85 13.39
N ASP A 322 2.83 -19.11 13.90
CA ASP A 322 2.70 -18.36 15.17
C ASP A 322 1.86 -17.07 15.06
N LEU A 323 1.56 -16.62 13.83
CA LEU A 323 0.84 -15.38 13.55
C LEU A 323 -0.66 -15.59 13.33
N LEU A 324 -1.08 -16.83 13.09
CA LEU A 324 -2.47 -17.19 12.85
C LEU A 324 -3.16 -17.40 14.20
N GLY A 325 -4.04 -16.47 14.56
CA GLY A 325 -4.85 -16.62 15.77
C GLY A 325 -5.82 -17.81 15.64
N GLU A 326 -6.10 -18.48 16.77
CA GLU A 326 -7.00 -19.64 16.85
C GLU A 326 -8.37 -19.41 16.17
N SER A 327 -8.84 -18.17 16.12
CA SER A 327 -10.11 -17.81 15.49
C SER A 327 -10.13 -17.89 13.96
N MET A 328 -8.98 -17.76 13.28
CA MET A 328 -8.94 -17.78 11.81
C MET A 328 -9.19 -19.17 11.22
N PHE A 329 -8.80 -20.22 11.94
CA PHE A 329 -8.98 -21.62 11.54
C PHE A 329 -9.97 -22.35 12.48
N SER A 330 -10.85 -21.60 13.13
CA SER A 330 -11.93 -22.18 13.93
C SER A 330 -12.88 -22.96 13.02
N GLY A 331 -13.07 -24.26 13.29
CA GLY A 331 -13.87 -25.15 12.44
C GLY A 331 -13.18 -25.59 11.15
N ALA A 332 -11.86 -25.41 11.04
CA ALA A 332 -11.08 -25.89 9.91
C ALA A 332 -11.11 -27.42 9.79
N GLU A 333 -11.13 -27.89 8.55
CA GLU A 333 -10.98 -29.30 8.18
C GLU A 333 -9.51 -29.69 8.33
N ASP A 334 -9.21 -30.79 9.02
CA ASP A 334 -7.90 -31.45 8.94
C ASP A 334 -7.93 -32.33 7.69
N VAL A 335 -7.15 -31.94 6.69
CA VAL A 335 -7.09 -32.61 5.38
C VAL A 335 -5.94 -33.61 5.29
N GLY A 336 -5.35 -33.97 6.43
CA GLY A 336 -4.17 -34.82 6.54
C GLY A 336 -2.89 -34.03 6.73
N ASP A 337 -1.82 -34.73 7.10
CA ASP A 337 -0.45 -34.21 7.28
C ASP A 337 -0.27 -33.05 8.31
N GLY A 338 -1.32 -32.68 9.05
CA GLY A 338 -1.32 -31.52 9.94
C GLY A 338 -1.58 -30.20 9.20
N THR A 339 -2.15 -30.26 8.00
CA THR A 339 -2.67 -29.10 7.27
C THR A 339 -4.11 -28.81 7.66
N MET A 340 -4.35 -27.58 8.09
CA MET A 340 -5.69 -27.07 8.35
C MET A 340 -6.20 -26.35 7.11
N LEU A 341 -7.47 -26.57 6.77
CA LEU A 341 -8.13 -25.96 5.61
C LEU A 341 -9.44 -25.29 6.01
N VAL A 342 -9.67 -24.08 5.50
CA VAL A 342 -10.96 -23.39 5.60
C VAL A 342 -11.43 -22.95 4.21
N THR A 343 -12.73 -23.06 3.97
CA THR A 343 -13.39 -22.55 2.76
C THR A 343 -14.40 -21.47 3.09
N HIS A 344 -14.42 -20.40 2.29
CA HIS A 344 -15.38 -19.31 2.44
C HIS A 344 -15.98 -18.91 1.09
N GLU A 345 -17.27 -18.57 1.11
CA GLU A 345 -17.96 -17.91 0.02
C GLU A 345 -18.52 -16.58 0.53
N ASP A 346 -18.19 -15.48 -0.14
CA ASP A 346 -18.66 -14.15 0.22
C ASP A 346 -18.94 -13.29 -1.02
N ALA A 347 -19.44 -12.07 -0.78
CA ALA A 347 -19.81 -11.13 -1.84
C ALA A 347 -18.60 -10.42 -2.50
N GLY A 348 -17.36 -10.81 -2.19
CA GLY A 348 -16.18 -10.14 -2.73
C GLY A 348 -16.08 -8.68 -2.30
N ASP A 349 -15.69 -7.80 -3.24
CA ASP A 349 -15.61 -6.36 -2.98
C ASP A 349 -17.02 -5.77 -2.85
N LYS A 350 -17.27 -5.09 -1.73
CA LYS A 350 -18.54 -4.40 -1.41
C LYS A 350 -18.93 -3.34 -2.45
N ASP A 351 -17.97 -2.82 -3.20
CA ASP A 351 -18.20 -1.76 -4.18
C ASP A 351 -18.52 -2.32 -5.59
N VAL A 352 -18.54 -3.66 -5.75
CA VAL A 352 -18.93 -4.34 -7.00
C VAL A 352 -20.22 -5.13 -6.80
N ALA A 353 -21.34 -4.57 -7.28
CA ALA A 353 -22.63 -5.22 -7.17
C ALA A 353 -22.66 -6.59 -7.88
N GLY A 354 -23.07 -7.64 -7.15
CA GLY A 354 -23.17 -9.00 -7.67
C GLY A 354 -21.86 -9.77 -7.71
N ALA A 355 -20.77 -9.21 -7.17
CA ALA A 355 -19.52 -9.93 -7.01
C ALA A 355 -19.70 -11.16 -6.09
N VAL A 356 -18.99 -12.22 -6.42
CA VAL A 356 -18.91 -13.46 -5.65
C VAL A 356 -17.44 -13.85 -5.59
N ARG A 357 -16.97 -14.12 -4.38
CA ARG A 357 -15.63 -14.63 -4.13
C ARG A 357 -15.69 -15.95 -3.39
N TRP A 358 -14.93 -16.91 -3.91
CA TRP A 358 -14.70 -18.21 -3.30
C TRP A 358 -13.26 -18.30 -2.86
N THR A 359 -13.01 -18.68 -1.61
CA THR A 359 -11.66 -18.73 -1.03
C THR A 359 -11.40 -20.08 -0.39
N VAL A 360 -10.19 -20.59 -0.61
CA VAL A 360 -9.60 -21.70 0.14
C VAL A 360 -8.35 -21.19 0.84
N ASP A 361 -8.30 -21.32 2.16
CA ASP A 361 -7.20 -20.90 3.02
C ASP A 361 -6.63 -22.14 3.72
N THR A 362 -5.34 -22.39 3.53
CA THR A 362 -4.64 -23.53 4.13
C THR A 362 -3.47 -23.06 4.95
N VAL A 363 -3.22 -23.72 6.09
CA VAL A 363 -1.98 -23.60 6.83
C VAL A 363 -1.42 -24.97 7.14
N ARG A 364 -0.19 -25.22 6.71
CA ARG A 364 0.55 -26.45 6.99
C ARG A 364 1.23 -26.37 8.36
N ILE A 365 1.58 -27.53 8.93
CA ILE A 365 2.30 -27.62 10.21
C ILE A 365 3.65 -26.90 10.23
N ASN A 366 4.28 -26.70 9.06
CA ASN A 366 5.53 -25.95 8.91
C ASN A 366 5.31 -24.43 8.86
N GLY A 367 4.07 -23.97 9.02
CA GLY A 367 3.69 -22.55 8.97
C GLY A 367 3.55 -21.99 7.55
N LEU A 368 3.65 -22.80 6.49
CA LEU A 368 3.32 -22.34 5.13
C LEU A 368 1.80 -22.17 5.01
N ARG A 369 1.37 -20.94 4.75
CA ARG A 369 -0.03 -20.61 4.47
C ARG A 369 -0.23 -20.35 2.98
N VAL A 370 -1.20 -21.00 2.37
CA VAL A 370 -1.62 -20.75 0.98
C VAL A 370 -3.09 -20.34 0.98
N VAL A 371 -3.35 -19.12 0.50
CA VAL A 371 -4.71 -18.58 0.33
C VAL A 371 -4.94 -18.39 -1.15
N VAL A 372 -5.94 -19.06 -1.71
CA VAL A 372 -6.36 -18.87 -3.10
C VAL A 372 -7.82 -18.42 -3.13
N SER A 373 -8.08 -17.34 -3.86
CA SER A 373 -9.42 -16.77 -4.02
C SER A 373 -9.76 -16.69 -5.51
N ALA A 374 -10.99 -17.04 -5.88
CA ALA A 374 -11.51 -16.85 -7.23
C ALA A 374 -12.78 -16.00 -7.22
N TYR A 375 -12.90 -15.14 -8.23
CA TYR A 375 -13.94 -14.14 -8.37
C TYR A 375 -14.75 -14.38 -9.65
N ASN A 376 -16.03 -13.98 -9.66
CA ASN A 376 -16.89 -14.07 -10.83
C ASN A 376 -16.73 -12.86 -11.80
N GLN A 377 -15.75 -12.00 -11.56
CA GLN A 377 -15.36 -10.88 -12.41
C GLN A 377 -13.90 -10.97 -12.84
N GLY A 378 -13.54 -10.29 -13.93
CA GLY A 378 -12.20 -10.30 -14.52
C GLY A 378 -11.18 -9.39 -13.83
N GLY A 379 -11.65 -8.44 -13.01
CA GLY A 379 -10.81 -7.52 -12.25
C GLY A 379 -11.57 -6.90 -11.07
N PRO A 380 -10.86 -6.31 -10.09
CA PRO A 380 -11.43 -5.84 -8.82
C PRO A 380 -12.50 -4.76 -8.96
N HIS A 381 -12.53 -4.03 -10.08
CA HIS A 381 -13.49 -2.95 -10.35
C HIS A 381 -14.41 -3.25 -11.54
N GLU A 382 -14.33 -4.46 -12.10
CA GLU A 382 -15.17 -4.85 -13.23
C GLU A 382 -16.51 -5.44 -12.74
N ALA A 383 -17.58 -5.14 -13.47
CA ALA A 383 -18.85 -5.80 -13.25
C ALA A 383 -18.73 -7.31 -13.53
N PRO A 384 -19.40 -8.18 -12.73
CA PRO A 384 -19.37 -9.62 -12.98
C PRO A 384 -19.90 -9.99 -14.36
N GLY A 385 -19.14 -10.81 -15.08
CA GLY A 385 -19.54 -11.36 -16.38
C GLY A 385 -20.23 -12.72 -16.28
N ARG A 386 -20.31 -13.29 -15.07
CA ARG A 386 -20.77 -14.64 -14.78
C ARG A 386 -21.30 -14.72 -13.34
N GLU A 387 -22.15 -15.70 -13.04
CA GLU A 387 -22.75 -15.83 -11.70
C GLU A 387 -21.77 -16.35 -10.65
N LYS A 388 -20.80 -17.18 -11.06
CA LYS A 388 -19.84 -17.86 -10.19
C LYS A 388 -18.43 -17.81 -10.77
N PRO A 389 -17.39 -17.90 -9.93
CA PRO A 389 -16.01 -18.01 -10.40
C PRO A 389 -15.81 -19.17 -11.39
N ALA A 390 -14.80 -19.05 -12.26
CA ALA A 390 -14.49 -20.10 -13.24
C ALA A 390 -13.97 -21.38 -12.58
N LEU A 391 -13.23 -21.24 -11.47
CA LEU A 391 -12.74 -22.38 -10.69
C LEU A 391 -13.75 -22.78 -9.61
N THR A 392 -13.96 -24.08 -9.45
CA THR A 392 -14.74 -24.64 -8.34
C THR A 392 -13.95 -24.62 -7.03
N ILE A 393 -14.64 -24.71 -5.89
CA ILE A 393 -13.99 -24.88 -4.58
C ILE A 393 -13.03 -26.08 -4.59
N ASP A 394 -13.39 -27.20 -5.22
CA ASP A 394 -12.51 -28.38 -5.29
C ASP A 394 -11.24 -28.14 -6.10
N GLN A 395 -11.34 -27.37 -7.19
CA GLN A 395 -10.17 -26.94 -7.96
C GLN A 395 -9.29 -25.99 -7.14
N LEU A 396 -9.90 -25.07 -6.38
CA LEU A 396 -9.17 -24.20 -5.45
C LEU A 396 -8.49 -24.99 -4.32
N LYS A 397 -9.15 -26.02 -3.77
CA LYS A 397 -8.54 -26.95 -2.79
C LYS A 397 -7.33 -27.66 -3.39
N THR A 398 -7.45 -28.15 -4.62
CA THR A 398 -6.35 -28.80 -5.35
C THR A 398 -5.16 -27.87 -5.52
N ILE A 399 -5.40 -26.60 -5.90
CA ILE A 399 -4.35 -25.58 -6.03
C ILE A 399 -3.71 -25.30 -4.66
N ALA A 400 -4.51 -25.02 -3.63
CA ALA A 400 -4.00 -24.64 -2.30
C ALA A 400 -3.17 -25.74 -1.63
N LEU A 401 -3.57 -27.00 -1.82
CA LEU A 401 -2.90 -28.16 -1.21
C LEU A 401 -1.70 -28.68 -2.00
N SER A 402 -1.43 -28.14 -3.19
CA SER A 402 -0.36 -28.62 -4.07
C SER A 402 1.03 -28.59 -3.40
N SER A 403 1.78 -29.69 -3.52
CA SER A 403 3.18 -29.76 -3.09
C SER A 403 4.10 -28.82 -3.89
N ALA A 404 3.62 -28.24 -5.00
CA ALA A 404 4.36 -27.24 -5.76
C ALA A 404 4.69 -25.98 -4.94
N TRP A 405 3.96 -25.69 -3.87
CA TRP A 405 4.20 -24.53 -2.99
C TRP A 405 5.30 -24.76 -1.95
N GLY A 406 5.67 -26.01 -1.70
CA GLY A 406 6.62 -26.39 -0.67
C GLY A 406 6.34 -27.80 -0.16
N PRO A 407 7.22 -28.33 0.71
CA PRO A 407 7.05 -29.67 1.25
C PRO A 407 5.85 -29.75 2.21
N SER A 408 5.20 -30.90 2.23
CA SER A 408 4.23 -31.32 3.26
C SER A 408 4.96 -31.83 4.51
N ARG A 409 4.21 -32.15 5.58
CA ARG A 409 4.79 -32.89 6.73
C ARG A 409 5.30 -34.26 6.31
N GLU A 410 4.63 -34.94 5.39
CA GLU A 410 5.06 -36.24 4.88
C GLU A 410 6.38 -36.12 4.11
N ASP A 411 6.56 -35.05 3.32
CA ASP A 411 7.83 -34.80 2.63
C ASP A 411 8.97 -34.51 3.61
N LEU A 412 8.68 -33.82 4.72
CA LEU A 412 9.67 -33.47 5.73
C LEU A 412 10.01 -34.61 6.70
N TYR A 413 9.05 -35.49 7.01
CA TYR A 413 9.18 -36.47 8.10
C TYR A 413 8.86 -37.93 7.71
N GLY A 414 8.32 -38.17 6.51
CA GLY A 414 7.87 -39.48 6.02
C GLY A 414 9.00 -40.41 5.55
N HIS A 415 10.21 -39.91 5.30
CA HIS A 415 11.35 -40.75 4.88
C HIS A 415 12.02 -41.57 6.00
N LYS A 416 11.51 -41.57 7.24
CA LYS A 416 12.11 -42.33 8.36
C LYS A 416 11.53 -43.73 8.63
N SER A 417 10.70 -44.30 7.75
CA SER A 417 10.14 -45.66 7.96
C SER A 417 10.67 -46.74 7.00
N GLY A 418 11.83 -46.52 6.36
CA GLY A 418 12.36 -47.40 5.32
C GLY A 418 13.62 -48.20 5.62
N GLN A 419 14.26 -48.05 6.80
CA GLN A 419 15.44 -48.87 7.13
C GLN A 419 14.99 -50.08 7.96
N LYS A 420 14.61 -51.15 7.25
CA LYS A 420 14.51 -52.49 7.83
C LYS A 420 15.87 -52.81 8.48
N ASN A 421 15.86 -52.98 9.80
CA ASN A 421 16.87 -53.78 10.49
C ASN A 421 16.74 -55.23 9.99
N SER A 422 17.47 -55.52 8.93
CA SER A 422 17.95 -56.85 8.62
C SER A 422 19.43 -56.87 8.97
N ASP A 423 19.80 -57.90 9.74
CA ASP A 423 21.16 -58.37 10.03
C ASP A 423 21.92 -57.72 11.20
N GLN A 424 21.83 -58.35 12.39
CA GLN A 424 22.87 -59.22 12.98
C GLN A 424 22.79 -59.26 14.51
N GLY A 425 22.75 -60.48 15.08
CA GLY A 425 22.95 -60.76 16.50
C GLY A 425 22.14 -61.93 17.01
#